data_AF-A0AAN8H0S0-F1
#
_entry.id   AF-A0AAN8H0S0-F1
#
_cell.length_a   1.000
_cell.length_b   1.000
_cell.length_c   1.000
_cell.angle_alpha   90.00
_cell.angle_beta   90.00
_cell.angle_gamma   90.00
#
_symmetry.space_group_name_H-M   'P 1'
#
loop_
_entity.id
_entity.type
_entity.pdbx_description
1 polymer ?
#
loop_
_entity_poly.entity_id
_entity_poly.type
_entity_poly.pdbx_seq_one_letter_code
_entity_poly.pdbx_strand_id
1 'polypeptide(L)' 'MLRRKLPTRRCQRGGVLRWGTEHMPVTLQDKTLKDTVRKRHTGMCWVVPKAEVERLLGHPYDSYVVEHV' A
#
# COMPACT_ATOMS: atom_id res chain seq x y z
N MET A 1 34.04 9.45 -9.09
CA MET A 1 33.39 8.14 -8.83
C MET A 1 32.12 8.37 -8.02
N LEU A 2 30.97 8.55 -8.66
CA LEU A 2 29.69 8.69 -7.96
C LEU A 2 29.15 7.30 -7.62
N ARG A 3 29.27 6.87 -6.36
CA ARG A 3 28.60 5.64 -5.89
C ARG A 3 27.10 5.93 -5.82
N ARG A 4 26.36 5.58 -6.87
CA ARG A 4 24.90 5.46 -6.81
C ARG A 4 24.59 4.43 -5.73
N LYS A 5 24.04 4.86 -4.59
CA LYS A 5 23.39 3.98 -3.61
C LYS A 5 22.25 3.31 -4.36
N LEU A 6 22.48 2.10 -4.87
CA LEU A 6 21.42 1.23 -5.34
C LEU A 6 20.45 1.08 -4.16
N PRO A 7 19.14 1.36 -4.33
CA PRO A 7 18.19 1.13 -3.26
C PRO A 7 18.33 -0.33 -2.87
N THR A 8 18.60 -0.58 -1.58
CA THR A 8 18.61 -1.91 -1.01
C THR A 8 17.31 -2.58 -1.42
N ARG A 9 17.38 -3.52 -2.36
CA ARG A 9 16.23 -4.33 -2.75
C ARG A 9 15.88 -5.19 -1.55
N ARG A 10 15.03 -4.69 -0.65
CA ARG A 10 14.20 -5.61 0.15
C ARG A 10 13.46 -6.45 -0.88
N CYS A 11 13.53 -7.76 -0.73
CA CYS A 11 12.76 -8.70 -1.53
C CYS A 11 11.28 -8.40 -1.25
N GLN A 12 10.68 -7.53 -2.08
CA GLN A 12 9.25 -7.22 -2.00
C GLN A 12 8.53 -8.49 -2.42
N ARG A 13 7.96 -9.21 -1.46
CA ARG A 13 7.11 -10.36 -1.79
C ARG A 13 5.87 -9.80 -2.48
N GLY A 14 5.69 -10.16 -3.75
CA GLY A 14 4.53 -9.81 -4.53
C GLY A 14 3.40 -10.82 -4.32
N GLY A 15 2.17 -10.39 -4.56
CA GLY A 15 0.98 -11.24 -4.57
C GLY A 15 -0.09 -10.67 -5.50
N VAL A 16 -1.23 -11.35 -5.59
CA VAL A 16 -2.39 -10.89 -6.36
C VAL A 16 -3.61 -10.85 -5.43
N LEU A 17 -4.23 -9.69 -5.31
CA LEU A 17 -5.53 -9.53 -4.65
C LEU A 17 -6.63 -9.77 -5.68
N ARG A 18 -7.61 -10.60 -5.33
CA ARG A 18 -8.76 -10.94 -6.17
C ARG A 18 -10.01 -10.26 -5.64
N TRP A 19 -10.70 -9.52 -6.49
CA TRP A 19 -11.99 -8.89 -6.18
C TRP A 19 -12.97 -9.18 -7.31
N GLY A 20 -13.89 -10.12 -7.12
CA GLY A 20 -14.76 -10.58 -8.21
C GLY A 20 -13.93 -11.11 -9.39
N THR A 21 -14.05 -10.44 -10.55
CA THR A 21 -13.27 -10.72 -11.77
C THR A 21 -11.94 -9.94 -11.85
N GLU A 22 -11.74 -8.97 -10.96
CA GLU A 22 -10.57 -8.10 -10.95
C GLU A 22 -9.38 -8.75 -10.23
N HIS A 23 -8.19 -8.56 -10.79
CA HIS A 23 -6.91 -9.03 -10.25
C HIS A 23 -5.97 -7.85 -10.12
N MET A 24 -5.43 -7.63 -8.91
CA MET A 24 -4.59 -6.47 -8.62
C MET A 24 -3.24 -6.91 -8.06
N PRO A 25 -2.11 -6.39 -8.57
CA PRO A 25 -0.82 -6.67 -7.98
C PRO A 25 -0.73 -6.02 -6.59
N VAL A 26 -0.26 -6.78 -5.60
CA VAL A 26 -0.01 -6.29 -4.24
C VAL A 26 1.41 -6.56 -3.82
N THR A 27 1.93 -5.72 -2.91
CA THR A 27 3.27 -5.88 -2.35
C THR A 27 3.19 -6.03 -0.84
N LEU A 28 3.94 -6.98 -0.28
CA LEU A 28 4.05 -7.12 1.17
C LEU A 28 5.03 -6.07 1.69
N GLN A 29 4.55 -5.19 2.57
CA GLN A 29 5.34 -4.11 3.15
C GLN A 29 5.16 -4.06 4.66
N ASP A 30 6.23 -3.68 5.36
CA ASP A 30 6.13 -3.29 6.77
C ASP A 30 5.38 -1.96 6.87
N LYS A 31 4.22 -1.95 7.54
CA LYS A 31 3.48 -0.72 7.85
C LYS A 31 3.34 -0.54 9.35
N THR A 32 3.46 0.71 9.79
CA THR A 32 3.02 1.10 11.12
C THR A 32 1.51 1.20 11.12
N LEU A 33 0.86 0.27 11.81
CA LEU A 33 -0.59 0.21 11.91
C LEU A 33 -1.11 1.14 13.01
N LYS A 34 -2.28 1.72 12.76
CA LYS A 34 -2.99 2.63 13.67
C LYS A 34 -4.08 1.90 14.45
N ASP A 35 -3.87 0.62 14.77
CA ASP A 35 -4.95 -0.26 15.24
C ASP A 35 -5.48 0.09 16.65
N THR A 36 -4.77 0.92 17.41
CA THR A 36 -5.32 1.52 18.65
C THR A 36 -4.69 2.89 18.92
N VAL A 37 -5.46 3.76 19.59
CA VAL A 37 -5.04 5.12 20.02
C VAL A 37 -3.73 5.10 20.82
N ARG A 38 -3.38 3.97 21.45
CA ARG A 38 -2.24 3.85 22.36
C ARG A 38 -1.09 2.95 21.90
N LYS A 39 -1.21 2.19 20.80
CA LYS A 39 -0.15 1.24 20.41
C LYS A 39 0.07 1.20 18.90
N ARG A 40 0.98 2.06 18.44
CA ARG A 40 1.61 1.91 17.11
C ARG A 40 2.46 0.65 17.14
N HIS A 41 2.21 -0.25 16.22
CA HIS A 41 3.06 -1.41 16.03
C HIS A 41 3.33 -1.60 14.53
N THR A 42 4.45 -2.25 14.22
CA THR A 42 4.83 -2.56 12.84
C THR A 42 4.30 -3.94 12.52
N GLY A 43 3.46 -4.04 11.49
CA GLY A 43 2.96 -5.29 10.94
C GLY A 43 3.31 -5.41 9.47
N MET A 44 3.40 -6.64 8.97
CA MET A 44 3.51 -6.88 7.53
C MET A 44 2.10 -6.81 6.91
N CYS A 45 1.92 -5.94 5.93
CA CYS A 45 0.63 -5.72 5.27
C CYS A 45 0.78 -5.82 3.75
N TRP A 46 -0.22 -6.40 3.11
CA TRP A 46 -0.35 -6.32 1.66
C TRP A 46 -0.84 -4.93 1.26
N VAL A 47 -0.06 -4.25 0.42
CA VAL A 47 -0.36 -2.91 -0.07
C VAL A 47 -0.86 -3.00 -1.50
N VAL A 48 -2.06 -2.48 -1.72
CA VAL A 48 -2.63 -2.25 -3.05
C VAL A 48 -2.17 -0.87 -3.54
N PRO A 49 -1.67 -0.73 -4.78
CA PRO A 49 -1.32 0.57 -5.34
C PRO A 49 -2.52 1.53 -5.40
N LYS A 50 -2.29 2.82 -5.14
CA LYS A 50 -3.34 3.88 -5.19
C LYS A 50 -4.09 3.86 -6.53
N ALA A 51 -3.36 3.72 -7.63
CA ALA A 51 -3.93 3.68 -8.98
C ALA A 51 -4.93 2.52 -9.18
N GLU A 52 -4.70 1.35 -8.57
CA GLU A 52 -5.66 0.24 -8.64
C GLU A 52 -6.94 0.55 -7.86
N VAL A 53 -6.80 1.19 -6.69
CA VAL A 53 -7.96 1.62 -5.89
C VAL A 53 -8.78 2.65 -6.66
N GLU A 54 -8.13 3.64 -7.26
CA GLU A 54 -8.79 4.68 -8.07
C GLU A 54 -9.49 4.09 -9.30
N ARG A 55 -8.85 3.12 -9.96
CA ARG A 55 -9.43 2.40 -11.11
C ARG A 55 -10.70 1.64 -10.72
N LEU A 56 -10.71 0.99 -9.55
CA LEU A 56 -11.88 0.23 -9.08
C LEU A 56 -13.03 1.12 -8.66
N LEU A 57 -12.69 2.22 -7.99
CA LEU A 57 -13.67 3.13 -7.42
C LEU A 57 -14.14 4.20 -8.42
N GLY A 58 -13.52 4.30 -9.60
CA GLY A 58 -13.91 5.22 -10.67
C GLY A 58 -13.67 6.70 -10.36
N HIS A 59 -13.04 7.02 -9.23
CA HIS A 59 -12.79 8.38 -8.77
C HIS A 59 -11.39 8.50 -8.16
N PRO A 60 -10.77 9.70 -8.19
CA PRO A 60 -9.50 9.96 -7.51
C PRO A 60 -9.62 9.60 -6.02
N TYR A 61 -8.58 9.01 -5.45
CA TYR A 61 -8.61 8.51 -4.08
C TYR A 61 -8.94 9.62 -3.08
N ASP A 62 -8.47 10.83 -3.38
CA ASP A 62 -8.64 12.01 -2.52
C ASP A 62 -10.13 12.40 -2.38
N SER A 63 -10.99 11.98 -3.32
CA SER A 63 -12.46 12.15 -3.19
C SER A 63 -13.07 11.30 -2.06
N TYR A 64 -12.37 10.26 -1.59
CA TYR A 64 -12.78 9.40 -0.47
C TYR A 64 -12.15 9.81 0.86
N VAL A 65 -11.21 10.75 0.84
CA VAL A 65 -10.53 11.22 2.05
C VAL A 65 -11.39 12.33 2.66
N VAL A 66 -12.11 12.00 3.72
CA VAL A 66 -12.78 13.01 4.54
C VAL A 66 -11.77 13.56 5.54
N GLU A 67 -11.26 14.76 5.29
CA GLU A 67 -10.52 15.52 6.30
C GLU A 67 -11.49 15.91 7.42
N HIS A 68 -11.47 15.15 8.51
CA HIS A 68 -12.05 15.59 9.78
C HIS A 68 -10.99 16.45 10.48
N VAL A 69 -11.16 17.77 10.40
CA VAL A 69 -10.38 18.76 11.16
C VAL A 69 -10.84 18.75 12.62
#